data_AF-A0A4Q3WBJ1-F1
#
_entry.id   AF-A0A4Q3WBJ1-F1
#
_cell.length_a   1.000
_cell.length_b   1.000
_cell.length_c   1.000
_cell.angle_alpha   90.00
_cell.angle_beta   90.00
_cell.angle_gamma   90.00
#
_symmetry.space_group_name_H-M   'P 1'
#
loop_
_entity.id
_entity.type
_entity.pdbx_description
1 polymer ?
#
loop_
_entity_poly.entity_id
_entity_poly.type
_entity_poly.pdbx_seq_one_letter_code
_entity_poly.pdbx_strand_id
1 'polypeptide(L)'
;MSQPIPFTDNYDDLSTDRGFQFRFRCERCGNGYQSTFKPNLTNMAGEALRAASGLFGGVFGRAADSAYNIQRMVGGPAHDQAMREAVAEISPQFTQCQRCGDWACRTICWNGERNQCVRCSPKMDQEIAAIESNGTISQLNRRAYDGSVDLTGGVQLNSAAAGATSEAGQISCPDCGSSVTAGAKFCNDCGG
;
A
#
# COMPACT_ATOMS: atom_id res chain seq x y z
N MET A 1 14.82 -32.94 9.22
CA MET A 1 15.11 -32.50 7.83
C MET A 1 14.52 -31.12 7.67
N SER A 2 15.35 -30.10 7.41
CA SER A 2 14.91 -28.72 7.18
C SER A 2 14.15 -28.66 5.86
N GLN A 3 12.88 -28.23 5.86
CA GLN A 3 12.13 -28.03 4.63
C GLN A 3 12.46 -26.67 4.01
N PRO A 4 12.47 -26.55 2.66
CA PRO A 4 12.69 -25.27 2.00
C PRO A 4 11.57 -24.29 2.32
N ILE A 5 11.94 -23.04 2.58
CA ILE A 5 10.99 -21.95 2.80
C ILE A 5 10.77 -21.25 1.45
N PRO A 6 9.56 -21.28 0.87
CA PRO A 6 9.23 -20.53 -0.35
C PRO A 6 9.20 -19.03 -0.08
N PHE A 7 8.95 -18.22 -1.11
CA PHE A 7 8.95 -16.75 -1.05
C PHE A 7 10.34 -16.17 -0.75
N THR A 8 11.29 -16.32 -1.69
CA THR A 8 12.70 -15.93 -1.49
C THR A 8 13.00 -14.48 -1.85
N ASP A 9 12.19 -13.88 -2.72
CA ASP A 9 12.37 -12.55 -3.31
C ASP A 9 11.18 -11.61 -3.03
N ASN A 10 9.99 -12.15 -2.76
CA ASN A 10 8.77 -11.38 -2.60
C ASN A 10 8.38 -11.12 -1.13
N TYR A 11 9.36 -11.03 -0.22
CA TYR A 11 9.12 -10.66 1.18
C TYR A 11 10.13 -9.64 1.72
N ASP A 12 9.71 -8.90 2.76
CA ASP A 12 10.61 -8.16 3.64
C ASP A 12 10.62 -8.80 5.02
N ASP A 13 11.81 -8.86 5.61
CA ASP A 13 11.98 -9.15 7.02
C ASP A 13 11.85 -7.87 7.85
N LEU A 14 10.81 -7.78 8.67
CA LEU A 14 10.54 -6.67 9.60
C LEU A 14 10.92 -7.05 11.04
N SER A 15 11.64 -8.15 11.23
CA SER A 15 11.99 -8.66 12.55
C SER A 15 12.94 -7.71 13.29
N THR A 16 12.80 -7.73 14.60
CA THR A 16 13.57 -6.92 15.56
C THR A 16 14.15 -7.82 16.64
N ASP A 17 14.92 -7.23 17.55
CA ASP A 17 15.36 -7.86 18.79
C ASP A 17 14.20 -8.41 19.65
N ARG A 18 13.03 -7.75 19.58
CA ARG A 18 11.83 -8.08 20.36
C ARG A 18 10.97 -9.19 19.75
N GLY A 19 11.11 -9.49 18.46
CA GLY A 19 10.25 -10.46 17.80
C GLY A 19 10.35 -10.46 16.28
N PHE A 20 9.66 -11.42 15.68
CA PHE A 20 9.73 -11.73 14.26
C PHE A 20 8.44 -11.33 13.55
N GLN A 21 8.58 -10.68 12.41
CA GLN A 21 7.46 -10.33 11.53
C GLN A 21 7.95 -10.22 10.09
N PHE A 22 7.14 -10.71 9.16
CA PHE A 22 7.47 -10.76 7.74
C PHE A 22 6.37 -10.12 6.92
N ARG A 23 6.73 -9.45 5.83
CA ARG A 23 5.78 -8.86 4.90
C ARG A 23 5.92 -9.50 3.54
N PHE A 24 4.88 -10.14 3.03
CA PHE A 24 4.87 -10.75 1.72
C PHE A 24 4.13 -9.86 0.73
N ARG A 25 4.65 -9.72 -0.49
CA ARG A 25 4.07 -8.86 -1.53
C ARG A 25 3.83 -9.63 -2.82
N CYS A 26 2.82 -9.19 -3.55
CA CYS A 26 2.59 -9.60 -4.93
C CYS A 26 3.58 -8.87 -5.84
N GLU A 27 4.30 -9.61 -6.65
CA GLU A 27 5.33 -9.06 -7.55
C GLU A 27 4.74 -8.33 -8.76
N ARG A 28 3.42 -8.35 -8.92
CA ARG A 28 2.70 -7.60 -9.97
C ARG A 28 2.14 -6.28 -9.45
N CYS A 29 1.31 -6.31 -8.40
CA CYS A 29 0.60 -5.12 -7.95
C CYS A 29 1.19 -4.47 -6.69
N GLY A 30 2.19 -5.07 -6.05
CA GLY A 30 2.79 -4.57 -4.81
C GLY A 30 1.92 -4.78 -3.56
N ASN A 31 0.63 -5.10 -3.70
CA ASN A 31 -0.22 -5.45 -2.55
C ASN A 31 0.31 -6.67 -1.83
N GLY A 32 0.09 -6.74 -0.53
CA GLY A 32 0.69 -7.76 0.31
C GLY A 32 0.00 -7.92 1.65
N TYR A 33 0.54 -8.85 2.44
CA TYR A 33 0.09 -9.16 3.79
C TYR A 33 1.29 -9.19 4.72
N GLN A 34 1.10 -8.75 5.96
CA GLN A 34 2.06 -8.95 7.03
C GLN A 34 1.67 -10.17 7.85
N SER A 35 2.65 -10.98 8.23
CA SER A 35 2.43 -12.07 9.17
C SER A 35 2.09 -11.53 10.55
N THR A 36 1.47 -12.38 11.36
CA THR A 36 1.28 -12.10 12.77
C THR A 36 2.65 -11.91 13.46
N PHE A 37 2.76 -10.89 14.31
CA PHE A 37 3.99 -10.63 15.07
C PHE A 37 4.23 -11.74 16.09
N LYS A 38 5.43 -12.31 16.10
CA LYS A 38 5.83 -13.38 17.03
C LYS A 38 6.90 -12.87 18.00
N PRO A 39 6.60 -12.72 19.31
CA PRO A 39 7.57 -12.22 20.27
C PRO A 39 8.75 -13.19 20.44
N ASN A 40 9.97 -12.66 20.51
CA ASN A 40 11.18 -13.44 20.74
C ASN A 40 11.45 -13.57 22.25
N LEU A 41 10.80 -14.56 22.88
CA LEU A 41 10.90 -14.81 24.32
C LEU A 41 12.33 -15.15 24.78
N THR A 42 13.15 -15.72 23.90
CA THR A 42 14.55 -16.08 24.21
C THR A 42 15.41 -14.84 24.48
N ASN A 43 15.19 -13.75 23.73
CA ASN A 43 15.87 -12.48 23.97
C ASN A 43 15.31 -11.75 25.21
N MET A 44 14.00 -11.80 25.42
CA MET A 44 13.36 -11.17 26.58
C MET A 44 13.81 -11.80 27.91
N ALA A 45 14.02 -13.11 27.97
CA ALA A 45 14.56 -13.78 29.15
C ALA A 45 16.02 -13.38 29.43
N GLY A 46 16.84 -13.20 28.39
CA GLY A 46 18.21 -12.70 28.53
C GLY A 46 18.30 -11.26 29.03
N GLU A 47 17.39 -10.38 28.60
CA GLU A 47 17.30 -9.00 29.09
C GLU A 47 16.83 -8.93 30.55
N ALA A 48 15.83 -9.73 30.92
CA ALA A 48 15.37 -9.82 32.30
C ALA A 48 16.47 -10.33 33.25
N LEU A 49 17.23 -11.35 32.83
CA LEU A 49 18.39 -11.86 33.57
C LEU A 49 19.52 -10.82 33.68
N ARG A 50 19.79 -10.05 32.61
CA ARG A 50 20.76 -8.94 32.65
C ARG A 50 20.32 -7.82 33.59
N ALA A 51 19.04 -7.43 33.57
CA ALA A 51 18.49 -6.44 34.49
C ALA A 51 18.55 -6.91 35.95
N ALA A 52 18.30 -8.20 36.21
CA ALA A 52 18.48 -8.79 37.54
C ALA A 52 19.96 -8.81 37.97
N SER A 53 20.88 -9.15 37.07
CA SER A 53 22.32 -9.12 37.38
C SER A 53 22.85 -7.72 37.69
N GLY A 54 22.27 -6.68 37.10
CA GLY A 54 22.60 -5.28 37.39
C GLY A 54 22.13 -4.80 38.77
N LEU A 55 21.17 -5.49 39.40
CA LEU A 55 20.69 -5.18 40.76
C LEU A 55 21.35 -6.05 41.84
N PHE A 56 21.92 -7.21 41.48
CA PHE A 56 22.53 -8.15 42.43
C PHE A 56 24.08 -8.25 42.35
N GLY A 57 24.74 -7.49 41.48
CA GLY A 57 26.19 -7.53 41.24
C GLY A 57 27.00 -6.42 41.91
N GLY A 58 26.98 -6.33 43.24
CA GLY A 58 27.91 -5.49 44.01
C GLY A 58 29.27 -6.18 44.21
N VAL A 59 30.35 -5.44 43.96
CA VAL A 59 31.76 -5.77 44.31
C VAL A 59 32.34 -7.01 43.64
N PHE A 60 32.74 -6.89 42.37
CA PHE A 60 34.01 -7.43 41.83
C PHE A 60 34.18 -6.90 40.41
N GLY A 61 35.11 -5.96 40.24
CA GLY A 61 35.18 -5.09 39.09
C GLY A 61 35.80 -5.66 37.82
N ARG A 62 35.51 -4.94 36.73
CA ARG A 62 36.28 -4.78 35.48
C ARG A 62 36.40 -6.02 34.60
N ALA A 63 35.37 -6.23 33.79
CA ALA A 63 35.54 -6.82 32.46
C ALA A 63 34.94 -5.86 31.43
N ALA A 64 35.86 -5.22 30.71
CA ALA A 64 35.80 -4.50 29.45
C ALA A 64 34.42 -4.07 28.88
N ASP A 65 34.32 -2.77 28.66
CA ASP A 65 33.63 -2.16 27.52
C ASP A 65 33.71 -3.06 26.26
N SER A 66 32.57 -3.65 25.90
CA SER A 66 32.27 -4.03 24.53
C SER A 66 30.82 -3.68 24.25
N ALA A 67 30.51 -2.40 24.46
CA ALA A 67 29.30 -1.77 23.95
C ALA A 67 29.60 -1.29 22.54
N TYR A 68 29.35 -2.12 21.53
CA TYR A 68 28.71 -1.77 20.25
C TYR A 68 28.84 -2.95 19.28
N ASN A 69 27.76 -3.21 18.53
CA ASN A 69 27.54 -4.27 17.53
C ASN A 69 26.83 -5.55 18.00
N ILE A 70 25.65 -5.43 18.63
CA ILE A 70 24.57 -6.42 18.37
C ILE A 70 23.76 -5.90 17.17
N GLN A 71 24.42 -5.79 16.01
CA GLN A 71 23.70 -5.67 14.75
C GLN A 71 23.32 -7.07 14.29
N ARG A 72 22.01 -7.34 14.30
CA ARG A 72 21.34 -8.35 13.46
C ARG A 72 21.76 -9.81 13.67
N MET A 73 21.61 -10.35 14.89
CA MET A 73 21.25 -11.77 15.04
C MET A 73 19.74 -11.93 14.92
N VAL A 74 19.20 -11.50 13.78
CA VAL A 74 17.83 -11.84 13.38
C VAL A 74 17.82 -13.25 12.77
N GLY A 75 18.96 -13.76 12.28
CA GLY A 75 19.10 -15.14 11.83
C GLY A 75 19.29 -16.13 12.98
N GLY A 76 18.64 -17.29 12.89
CA GLY A 76 18.77 -18.40 13.85
C GLY A 76 17.56 -19.34 13.81
N PRO A 77 17.59 -20.48 14.51
CA PRO A 77 16.52 -21.48 14.45
C PRO A 77 15.13 -20.94 14.83
N ALA A 78 15.06 -19.98 15.75
CA ALA A 78 13.82 -19.33 16.15
C ALA A 78 13.24 -18.43 15.05
N HIS A 79 14.10 -17.75 14.29
CA HIS A 79 13.69 -16.95 13.14
C HIS A 79 13.25 -17.84 11.98
N ASP A 80 14.01 -18.90 11.67
CA ASP A 80 13.63 -19.87 10.64
C ASP A 80 12.30 -20.55 10.97
N GLN A 81 12.01 -20.77 12.26
CA GLN A 81 10.71 -21.25 12.71
C GLN A 81 9.62 -20.20 12.51
N ALA A 82 9.85 -18.96 12.94
CA ALA A 82 8.87 -17.88 12.77
C ALA A 82 8.57 -17.62 11.29
N MET A 83 9.58 -17.68 10.40
CA MET A 83 9.40 -17.54 8.96
C MET A 83 8.56 -18.69 8.38
N ARG A 84 8.77 -19.93 8.83
CA ARG A 84 7.93 -21.08 8.40
C ARG A 84 6.47 -20.90 8.82
N GLU A 85 6.22 -20.44 10.05
CA GLU A 85 4.87 -20.15 10.53
C GLU A 85 4.22 -19.01 9.72
N ALA A 86 4.97 -17.96 9.43
CA ALA A 86 4.51 -16.83 8.62
C ALA A 86 4.19 -17.25 7.17
N VAL A 87 5.03 -18.09 6.56
CA VAL A 87 4.76 -18.66 5.24
C VAL A 87 3.49 -19.51 5.25
N ALA A 88 3.30 -20.35 6.27
CA ALA A 88 2.09 -21.17 6.38
C ALA A 88 0.82 -20.30 6.49
N GLU A 89 0.88 -19.23 7.27
CA GLU A 89 -0.20 -18.24 7.43
C GLU A 89 -0.56 -17.55 6.10
N ILE A 90 0.45 -17.13 5.34
CA ILE A 90 0.26 -16.22 4.21
C ILE A 90 0.15 -16.94 2.85
N SER A 91 0.73 -18.13 2.71
CA SER A 91 0.73 -18.90 1.45
C SER A 91 -0.65 -19.08 0.78
N PRO A 92 -1.79 -19.22 1.49
CA PRO A 92 -3.09 -19.34 0.84
C PRO A 92 -3.52 -18.08 0.07
N GLN A 93 -2.91 -16.92 0.33
CA GLN A 93 -3.23 -15.66 -0.34
C GLN A 93 -2.51 -15.50 -1.69
N PHE A 94 -1.51 -16.34 -1.96
CA PHE A 94 -0.66 -16.26 -3.15
C PHE A 94 -0.67 -17.57 -3.95
N THR A 95 -0.31 -17.45 -5.22
CA THR A 95 -0.04 -18.58 -6.12
C THR A 95 1.18 -18.25 -6.97
N GLN A 96 2.10 -19.20 -7.08
CA GLN A 96 3.26 -19.07 -7.96
C GLN A 96 2.87 -19.38 -9.41
N CYS A 97 3.23 -18.49 -10.34
CA CYS A 97 2.97 -18.70 -11.75
C CYS A 97 4.00 -19.65 -12.36
N GLN A 98 3.56 -20.77 -12.92
CA GLN A 98 4.45 -21.74 -13.58
C GLN A 98 5.10 -21.23 -14.88
N ARG A 99 4.63 -20.08 -15.41
CA ARG A 99 5.17 -19.51 -16.64
C ARG A 99 6.33 -18.54 -16.38
N CYS A 100 6.17 -17.63 -15.43
CA CYS A 100 7.17 -16.59 -15.15
C CYS A 100 7.89 -16.76 -13.80
N GLY A 101 7.42 -17.64 -12.92
CA GLY A 101 7.96 -17.83 -11.58
C GLY A 101 7.38 -16.89 -10.52
N ASP A 102 6.71 -15.80 -10.93
CA ASP A 102 6.21 -14.78 -9.99
C ASP A 102 5.16 -15.31 -9.01
N TRP A 103 5.23 -14.83 -7.77
CA TRP A 103 4.18 -14.92 -6.76
C TRP A 103 3.11 -13.84 -6.97
N ALA A 104 1.94 -14.27 -7.42
CA ALA A 104 0.78 -13.40 -7.64
C ALA A 104 -0.25 -13.56 -6.52
N CYS A 105 -0.89 -12.46 -6.10
CA CYS A 105 -2.03 -12.54 -5.19
C CYS A 105 -3.22 -13.21 -5.88
N ARG A 106 -3.93 -14.09 -5.17
CA ARG A 106 -5.05 -14.85 -5.72
C ARG A 106 -6.25 -14.00 -6.08
N THR A 107 -6.49 -12.95 -5.31
CA THR A 107 -7.68 -12.10 -5.43
C THR A 107 -7.67 -11.26 -6.71
N ILE A 108 -6.55 -10.62 -7.04
CA ILE A 108 -6.48 -9.63 -8.12
C ILE A 108 -5.63 -10.15 -9.28
N CYS A 109 -4.39 -10.60 -9.00
CA CYS A 109 -3.37 -10.83 -10.03
C CYS A 109 -3.33 -12.25 -10.58
N TRP A 110 -4.18 -13.16 -10.11
CA TRP A 110 -4.28 -14.52 -10.60
C TRP A 110 -5.42 -14.69 -11.61
N ASN A 111 -5.13 -15.33 -12.74
CA ASN A 111 -6.12 -15.81 -13.70
C ASN A 111 -6.39 -17.30 -13.44
N GLY A 112 -7.50 -17.59 -12.75
CA GLY A 112 -7.90 -18.95 -12.40
C GLY A 112 -8.25 -19.82 -13.61
N GLU A 113 -8.82 -19.24 -14.68
CA GLU A 113 -9.20 -19.99 -15.88
C GLU A 113 -7.99 -20.54 -16.64
N ARG A 114 -6.85 -19.86 -16.52
CA ARG A 114 -5.62 -20.18 -17.24
C ARG A 114 -4.50 -20.70 -16.34
N ASN A 115 -4.76 -20.80 -15.03
CA ASN A 115 -3.77 -21.16 -14.01
C ASN A 115 -2.44 -20.40 -14.17
N GLN A 116 -2.52 -19.11 -14.48
CA GLN A 116 -1.38 -18.22 -14.71
C GLN A 116 -1.64 -16.85 -14.09
N CYS A 117 -0.59 -16.06 -13.82
CA CYS A 117 -0.78 -14.68 -13.41
C CYS A 117 -1.35 -13.85 -14.57
N VAL A 118 -2.07 -12.77 -14.27
CA VAL A 118 -2.70 -11.93 -15.31
C VAL A 118 -1.68 -11.14 -16.15
N ARG A 119 -0.43 -11.03 -15.70
CA ARG A 119 0.68 -10.52 -16.56
C ARG A 119 0.97 -11.50 -17.69
N CYS A 120 0.88 -12.79 -17.37
CA CYS A 120 1.16 -13.84 -18.32
C CYS A 120 -0.06 -14.12 -19.22
N SER A 121 -1.21 -14.31 -18.58
CA SER A 121 -2.47 -14.55 -19.25
C SER A 121 -3.53 -13.60 -18.68
N PRO A 122 -3.75 -12.45 -19.31
CA PRO A 122 -4.75 -11.48 -18.87
C PRO A 122 -6.15 -12.09 -18.77
N LYS A 123 -7.00 -11.47 -17.96
CA LYS A 123 -8.43 -11.77 -17.89
C LYS A 123 -9.10 -11.02 -19.04
N MET A 124 -9.59 -11.76 -20.04
CA MET A 124 -9.99 -11.17 -21.32
C MET A 124 -11.20 -10.25 -21.19
N ASP A 125 -12.14 -10.55 -20.30
CA ASP A 125 -13.27 -9.70 -19.96
C ASP A 125 -12.81 -8.31 -19.48
N GLN A 126 -11.81 -8.26 -18.60
CA GLN A 126 -11.24 -7.02 -18.06
C GLN A 126 -10.49 -6.22 -19.14
N GLU A 127 -9.70 -6.92 -19.97
CA GLU A 127 -8.96 -6.28 -21.06
C GLU A 127 -9.89 -5.73 -22.15
N ILE A 128 -10.96 -6.46 -22.51
CA ILE A 128 -11.95 -6.00 -23.49
C ILE A 128 -12.65 -4.74 -22.96
N ALA A 129 -13.12 -4.74 -21.72
CA ALA A 129 -13.76 -3.56 -21.12
C ALA A 129 -12.80 -2.35 -21.08
N ALA A 130 -11.51 -2.58 -20.80
CA ALA A 130 -10.50 -1.53 -20.84
C ALA A 130 -10.25 -1.01 -22.26
N ILE A 131 -10.18 -1.89 -23.27
CA ILE A 131 -10.03 -1.51 -24.68
C ILE A 131 -11.23 -0.69 -25.16
N GLU A 132 -12.45 -1.11 -24.85
CA GLU A 132 -13.68 -0.40 -25.19
C GLU A 132 -13.72 1.00 -24.55
N SER A 133 -13.38 1.08 -23.27
CA SER A 133 -13.30 2.36 -22.53
C SER A 133 -12.25 3.28 -23.14
N ASN A 134 -11.04 2.77 -23.41
CA ASN A 134 -9.95 3.53 -24.03
C ASN A 134 -10.31 4.01 -25.43
N GLY A 135 -10.97 3.17 -26.24
CA GLY A 135 -11.45 3.53 -27.56
C GLY A 135 -12.50 4.65 -27.49
N THR A 136 -13.42 4.55 -26.53
CA THR A 136 -14.46 5.57 -26.28
C THR A 136 -13.82 6.89 -25.86
N ILE A 137 -12.92 6.88 -24.88
CA ILE A 137 -12.20 8.08 -24.41
C ILE A 137 -11.40 8.71 -25.57
N SER A 138 -10.73 7.90 -26.39
CA SER A 138 -9.99 8.39 -27.57
C SER A 138 -10.91 9.06 -28.60
N GLN A 139 -12.10 8.51 -28.84
CA GLN A 139 -13.10 9.14 -29.70
C GLN A 139 -13.64 10.45 -29.10
N LEU A 140 -13.94 10.47 -27.80
CA LEU A 140 -14.37 11.67 -27.10
C LEU A 140 -13.32 12.78 -27.15
N ASN A 141 -12.06 12.45 -26.88
CA ASN A 141 -10.94 13.40 -26.98
C ASN A 141 -10.82 13.97 -28.40
N ARG A 142 -10.90 13.14 -29.44
CA ARG A 142 -10.89 13.64 -30.83
C ARG A 142 -12.02 14.62 -31.09
N ARG A 143 -13.24 14.27 -30.67
CA ARG A 143 -14.42 15.14 -30.84
C ARG A 143 -14.30 16.47 -30.07
N ALA A 144 -13.68 16.44 -28.90
CA ALA A 144 -13.41 17.64 -28.11
C ALA A 144 -12.39 18.55 -28.81
N TYR A 145 -11.33 17.98 -29.42
CA TYR A 145 -10.26 18.76 -30.06
C TYR A 145 -10.59 19.21 -31.48
N ASP A 146 -11.38 18.43 -32.24
CA ASP A 146 -11.77 18.79 -33.61
C ASP A 146 -12.95 19.79 -33.66
N GLY A 147 -13.51 20.15 -32.50
CA GLY A 147 -14.61 21.10 -32.39
C GLY A 147 -15.96 20.54 -32.85
N SER A 148 -16.09 19.22 -33.05
CA SER A 148 -17.38 18.59 -33.41
C SER A 148 -18.43 18.67 -32.30
N VAL A 149 -18.02 19.06 -31.09
CA VAL A 149 -18.91 19.42 -29.98
C VAL A 149 -18.46 20.77 -29.44
N ASP A 150 -19.39 21.74 -29.35
CA ASP A 150 -19.13 23.00 -28.68
C ASP A 150 -19.14 22.80 -27.16
N LEU A 151 -17.96 22.54 -26.60
CA LEU A 151 -17.73 22.42 -25.16
C LEU A 151 -17.67 23.77 -24.44
N THR A 152 -17.76 24.87 -25.19
CA THR A 152 -17.62 26.25 -24.71
C THR A 152 -18.90 27.06 -24.82
N GLY A 153 -20.01 26.46 -25.27
CA GLY A 153 -21.33 27.07 -25.35
C GLY A 153 -21.87 27.42 -23.96
N GLY A 154 -21.38 28.53 -23.39
CA GLY A 154 -21.62 28.94 -22.01
C GLY A 154 -20.37 29.46 -21.28
N VAL A 155 -19.17 29.21 -21.81
CA VAL A 155 -17.91 29.76 -21.28
C VAL A 155 -17.71 31.15 -21.84
N GLN A 156 -17.95 32.18 -21.01
CA GLN A 156 -17.53 33.54 -21.35
C GLN A 156 -16.00 33.64 -21.26
N LEU A 157 -15.33 33.74 -22.41
CA LEU A 157 -13.90 34.06 -22.48
C LEU A 157 -13.71 35.57 -22.37
N ASN A 158 -13.74 36.10 -21.15
CA ASN A 158 -13.24 37.44 -20.87
C ASN A 158 -11.70 37.39 -20.88
N SER A 159 -11.08 38.10 -21.82
CA SER A 159 -9.62 38.18 -22.05
C SER A 159 -8.84 38.93 -20.95
N ALA A 160 -9.36 38.93 -19.73
CA ALA A 160 -8.68 39.42 -18.55
C ALA A 160 -8.63 38.28 -17.54
N ALA A 161 -7.49 38.10 -16.88
CA ALA A 161 -7.31 37.28 -15.69
C ALA A 161 -8.13 37.79 -14.48
N ALA A 162 -9.37 38.22 -14.69
CA ALA A 162 -10.29 38.72 -13.69
C ALA A 162 -11.72 38.43 -14.14
N GLY A 163 -12.30 37.33 -13.65
CA GLY A 163 -13.76 37.16 -13.59
C GLY A 163 -14.39 36.06 -14.45
N ALA A 164 -13.73 34.92 -14.67
CA ALA A 164 -14.43 33.73 -15.16
C ALA A 164 -15.18 33.06 -14.00
N THR A 165 -16.49 33.29 -13.87
CA THR A 165 -17.36 32.50 -12.99
C THR A 165 -17.85 31.28 -13.76
N SER A 166 -17.25 30.11 -13.49
CA SER A 166 -17.86 28.84 -13.85
C SER A 166 -19.20 28.70 -13.11
N GLU A 167 -20.28 28.34 -13.81
CA GLU A 167 -21.61 28.05 -13.22
C GLU A 167 -21.63 26.83 -12.26
N ALA A 168 -20.46 26.27 -11.92
CA ALA A 168 -20.28 25.28 -10.87
C ALA A 168 -20.05 25.88 -9.47
N GLY A 169 -20.13 27.20 -9.31
CA GLY A 169 -19.91 27.88 -8.02
C GLY A 169 -21.19 28.31 -7.35
N GLN A 170 -21.96 27.39 -6.75
CA GLN A 170 -22.81 27.79 -5.63
C GLN A 170 -21.88 28.20 -4.47
N ILE A 171 -21.86 29.48 -4.13
CA ILE A 171 -21.02 30.02 -3.06
C ILE A 171 -21.90 30.08 -1.81
N SER A 172 -21.44 29.52 -0.69
CA SER A 172 -22.17 29.63 0.59
C SER A 172 -21.90 30.98 1.26
N CYS A 173 -22.94 31.62 1.80
CA CYS A 173 -22.82 32.82 2.63
C CYS A 173 -22.00 32.50 3.88
N PRO A 174 -20.95 33.26 4.21
CA PRO A 174 -20.15 33.02 5.41
C PRO A 174 -20.90 33.29 6.72
N ASP A 175 -21.93 34.13 6.71
CA ASP A 175 -22.67 34.52 7.91
C ASP A 175 -23.79 33.55 8.28
N CYS A 176 -24.53 33.02 7.29
CA CYS A 176 -25.67 32.13 7.54
C CYS A 176 -25.58 30.76 6.84
N GLY A 177 -24.59 30.56 5.97
CA GLY A 177 -24.36 29.28 5.26
C GLY A 177 -25.26 29.04 4.05
N SER A 178 -26.22 29.92 3.74
CA SER A 178 -27.14 29.71 2.63
C SER A 178 -26.46 29.84 1.27
N SER A 179 -27.01 29.19 0.24
CA SER A 179 -26.43 29.23 -1.11
C SER A 179 -26.72 30.56 -1.79
N VAL A 180 -25.65 31.23 -2.19
CA VAL A 180 -25.69 32.53 -2.87
C VAL A 180 -25.23 32.35 -4.32
N THR A 181 -25.93 33.01 -5.23
CA THR A 181 -25.55 33.05 -6.64
C THR A 181 -24.20 33.77 -6.80
N ALA A 182 -23.28 33.18 -7.57
CA ALA A 182 -22.01 33.82 -7.89
C ALA A 182 -22.23 35.23 -8.47
N GLY A 183 -21.72 36.25 -7.77
CA GLY A 183 -21.86 37.66 -8.17
C GLY A 183 -22.94 38.47 -7.42
N ALA A 184 -23.70 37.87 -6.50
CA ALA A 184 -24.61 38.64 -5.65
C ALA A 184 -23.83 39.51 -4.64
N LYS A 185 -24.22 40.77 -4.50
CA LYS A 185 -23.59 41.71 -3.54
C LYS A 185 -24.00 41.47 -2.08
N PHE A 186 -25.12 40.79 -1.87
CA PHE A 186 -25.72 40.53 -0.57
C PHE A 186 -26.40 39.15 -0.59
N CYS A 187 -26.40 38.48 0.56
CA CYS A 187 -27.15 37.27 0.80
C CYS A 187 -28.65 37.61 0.92
N ASN A 188 -29.49 36.95 0.13
CA ASN A 188 -30.94 37.19 0.15
C ASN A 188 -31.63 36.69 1.44
N ASP A 189 -30.98 35.82 2.22
CA ASP A 189 -31.57 35.25 3.44
C ASP A 189 -31.21 36.02 4.70
N CYS A 190 -29.95 36.48 4.84
CA CYS A 190 -29.50 37.20 6.04
C CYS A 190 -29.18 38.68 5.80
N GLY A 191 -29.06 39.11 4.55
CA GLY A 191 -28.75 40.50 4.17
C GLY A 191 -27.28 40.91 4.30
N GLY A 192 -26.40 39.99 4.72
CA GLY A 192 -24.94 40.18 4.79
C GLY A 192 -24.23 40.07 3.44
#